data_AF-A0A8S1CBJ0-F1
#
_entry.id   AF-A0A8S1CBJ0-F1
#
_cell.length_a   1.000
_cell.length_b   1.000
_cell.length_c   1.000
_cell.angle_alpha   90.00
_cell.angle_beta   90.00
_cell.angle_gamma   90.00
#
_symmetry.space_group_name_H-M   'P 1'
#
loop_
_entity.id
_entity.type
_entity.pdbx_description
1 polymer ?
#
loop_
_entity_poly.entity_id
_entity_poly.type
_entity_poly.pdbx_seq_one_letter_code
_entity_poly.pdbx_strand_id
1 'polypeptide(L)'
;MEANAANLYAFLIVLFLFAVDLAKNDKINMVEPAARASTKGRALRQQSILEGPNKECSIPMNQTVWFERTSECETLLAKGPCETGEWLVMSEDRLKPICKKAACKFPSVHFNDTCVQVRDTSQCPQGMHVTLTETGEGACDCKPAHVYWKPKPTDKEKCFPLFRRGPCKEHEFLVFSKTSRKVRCTHNRCPDGQVKPRRSDQCIPLDTPDGPCNTIQPGSVLTVNETTMELNCAPALGNRHIIEAPLLNCSPGSRRDAAGKCRKSII
;
A
#
# COMPACT_ATOMS: atom_id res chain seq x y z
N MET A 1 10.85 70.49 -6.32
CA MET A 1 9.75 70.52 -7.30
C MET A 1 9.52 69.09 -7.75
N GLU A 2 8.99 68.26 -6.85
CA GLU A 2 7.56 67.93 -6.73
C GLU A 2 7.09 67.03 -7.89
N ALA A 3 7.38 65.74 -7.76
CA ALA A 3 6.69 64.71 -8.52
C ALA A 3 5.41 64.35 -7.75
N ASN A 4 4.28 64.64 -8.39
CA ASN A 4 2.93 64.73 -7.85
C ASN A 4 2.42 63.49 -7.11
N ALA A 5 2.05 63.68 -5.84
CA ALA A 5 1.37 62.71 -4.97
C ALA A 5 -0.01 62.23 -5.47
N ALA A 6 -0.55 62.84 -6.54
CA ALA A 6 -1.84 62.50 -7.12
C ALA A 6 -1.85 61.11 -7.82
N ASN A 7 -0.70 60.63 -8.33
CA ASN A 7 -0.66 59.36 -9.07
C ASN A 7 -0.60 58.12 -8.18
N LEU A 8 -0.17 58.25 -6.92
CA LEU A 8 -0.14 57.12 -5.98
C LEU A 8 -1.54 56.84 -5.39
N TYR A 9 -2.35 57.90 -5.23
CA TYR A 9 -3.74 57.77 -4.76
C TYR A 9 -4.66 57.09 -5.79
N ALA A 10 -4.47 57.37 -7.08
CA ALA A 10 -5.25 56.72 -8.13
C ALA A 10 -4.99 55.20 -8.21
N PHE A 11 -3.75 54.76 -8.01
CA PHE A 11 -3.39 53.34 -8.01
C PHE A 11 -3.93 52.57 -6.80
N LEU A 12 -3.98 53.20 -5.62
CA LEU A 12 -4.51 52.59 -4.40
C LEU A 12 -6.04 52.44 -4.44
N ILE A 13 -6.76 53.36 -5.08
CA ILE A 13 -8.23 53.27 -5.23
C ILE A 13 -8.62 52.11 -6.16
N VAL A 14 -7.88 51.86 -7.25
CA VAL A 14 -8.14 50.73 -8.16
C VAL A 14 -7.91 49.39 -7.45
N LEU A 15 -6.85 49.26 -6.63
CA LEU A 15 -6.60 48.06 -5.84
C LEU A 15 -7.67 47.78 -4.77
N PHE A 16 -8.22 48.83 -4.15
CA PHE A 16 -9.29 48.68 -3.17
C PHE A 16 -10.63 48.26 -3.80
N LEU A 17 -10.94 48.74 -5.01
CA LEU A 17 -12.18 48.34 -5.70
C LEU A 17 -12.15 46.87 -6.15
N PHE A 18 -11.00 46.35 -6.59
CA PHE A 18 -10.87 44.92 -6.93
C PHE A 18 -10.94 43.99 -5.70
N ALA A 19 -10.57 44.46 -4.51
CA ALA A 19 -10.61 43.65 -3.29
C ALA A 19 -12.03 43.49 -2.72
N VAL A 20 -12.96 44.39 -3.04
CA VAL A 20 -14.34 44.36 -2.52
C VAL A 20 -15.23 43.34 -3.27
N ASP A 21 -14.89 42.95 -4.50
CA ASP A 21 -15.67 41.98 -5.29
C ASP A 21 -15.38 40.50 -4.98
N LEU A 22 -14.32 40.16 -4.23
CA LEU A 22 -13.98 38.77 -3.90
C LEU A 22 -14.52 38.29 -2.53
N ALA A 23 -15.33 39.11 -1.84
CA ALA A 23 -15.84 38.82 -0.50
C ALA A 23 -17.37 38.60 -0.43
N LYS A 24 -18.00 38.07 -1.49
CA LYS A 24 -19.39 37.58 -1.46
C LYS A 24 -19.50 36.18 -2.07
N ASN A 25 -20.27 35.32 -1.37
CA ASN A 25 -20.59 33.90 -1.61
C ASN A 25 -19.58 32.93 -0.96
N ASP A 26 -19.93 32.03 -0.03
CA ASP A 26 -21.19 31.32 0.19
C ASP A 26 -21.46 31.09 1.69
N LYS A 27 -22.69 31.39 2.12
CA LYS A 27 -23.31 30.83 3.33
C LYS A 27 -24.26 29.72 2.87
N ILE A 28 -23.98 28.47 3.21
CA ILE A 28 -24.98 27.38 3.09
C ILE A 28 -25.41 26.99 4.51
N ASN A 29 -26.67 27.31 4.80
CA ASN A 29 -27.38 27.02 6.04
C ASN A 29 -27.73 25.52 6.13
N MET A 30 -27.61 24.96 7.33
CA MET A 30 -28.28 23.74 7.75
C MET A 30 -29.74 24.04 8.10
N VAL A 31 -30.69 23.37 7.48
CA VAL A 31 -32.07 23.20 7.98
C VAL A 31 -32.62 21.84 7.47
N GLU A 32 -32.88 20.91 8.38
CA GLU A 32 -33.97 19.91 8.27
C GLU A 32 -35.26 20.60 8.75
N PRO A 33 -36.49 20.26 8.29
CA PRO A 33 -37.11 18.99 8.69
C PRO A 33 -38.24 18.41 7.79
N ALA A 34 -38.67 17.20 8.18
CA ALA A 34 -40.05 16.66 8.21
C ALA A 34 -40.78 16.10 6.95
N ALA A 35 -41.11 14.80 7.09
CA ALA A 35 -42.22 13.98 6.58
C ALA A 35 -43.48 14.64 5.95
N ARG A 36 -44.05 14.02 4.89
CA ARG A 36 -45.24 13.10 4.92
C ARG A 36 -45.97 12.99 3.54
N ALA A 37 -46.39 11.74 3.21
CA ALA A 37 -47.55 11.28 2.42
C ALA A 37 -47.68 11.43 0.87
N SER A 38 -47.65 10.25 0.21
CA SER A 38 -48.68 9.61 -0.66
C SER A 38 -49.32 10.37 -1.85
N THR A 39 -49.20 9.82 -3.08
CA THR A 39 -50.31 9.20 -3.85
C THR A 39 -49.92 8.63 -5.23
N LYS A 40 -50.43 7.41 -5.50
CA LYS A 40 -50.94 6.84 -6.78
C LYS A 40 -50.06 6.73 -8.05
N GLY A 41 -49.57 5.50 -8.29
CA GLY A 41 -50.06 4.63 -9.38
C GLY A 41 -49.59 4.86 -10.82
N ARG A 42 -48.69 4.00 -11.32
CA ARG A 42 -48.86 3.29 -12.61
C ARG A 42 -47.90 2.11 -12.70
N ALA A 43 -48.45 0.91 -12.84
CA ALA A 43 -47.72 -0.32 -13.06
C ALA A 43 -47.12 -0.33 -14.47
N LEU A 44 -45.79 -0.37 -14.56
CA LEU A 44 -45.07 -0.80 -15.75
C LEU A 44 -44.24 -2.02 -15.36
N ARG A 45 -44.54 -3.15 -16.02
CA ARG A 45 -43.75 -4.37 -16.02
C ARG A 45 -42.30 -4.02 -16.33
N GLN A 46 -41.43 -4.11 -15.33
CA GLN A 46 -40.00 -4.17 -15.56
C GLN A 46 -39.60 -5.64 -15.55
N GLN A 47 -39.19 -6.14 -16.71
CA GLN A 47 -38.63 -7.47 -16.87
C GLN A 47 -37.44 -7.61 -15.92
N SER A 48 -37.47 -8.68 -15.13
CA SER A 48 -36.36 -9.18 -14.33
C SER A 48 -35.18 -9.49 -15.25
N ILE A 49 -34.22 -8.58 -15.31
CA ILE A 49 -32.85 -8.96 -15.63
C ILE A 49 -32.33 -9.60 -14.35
N LEU A 50 -32.03 -10.90 -14.41
CA LEU A 50 -31.31 -11.61 -13.36
C LEU A 50 -29.90 -11.02 -13.26
N GLU A 51 -29.77 -9.94 -12.50
CA GLU A 51 -28.47 -9.51 -11.98
C GLU A 51 -28.03 -10.61 -11.01
N GLY A 52 -27.05 -11.41 -11.43
CA GLY A 52 -26.42 -12.39 -10.55
C GLY A 52 -25.88 -11.72 -9.29
N PRO A 53 -25.76 -12.44 -8.16
CA PRO A 53 -25.29 -11.86 -6.91
C PRO A 53 -23.93 -11.21 -7.15
N ASN A 54 -23.78 -9.96 -6.76
CA ASN A 54 -22.52 -9.23 -6.85
C ASN A 54 -21.50 -9.93 -5.92
N LYS A 55 -20.71 -10.87 -6.45
CA LYS A 55 -19.74 -11.73 -5.75
C LYS A 55 -18.45 -10.99 -5.35
N GLU A 56 -18.57 -9.73 -4.94
CA GLU A 56 -17.43 -8.91 -4.54
C GLU A 56 -17.36 -8.84 -3.01
N CYS A 57 -16.40 -9.58 -2.43
CA CYS A 57 -16.09 -9.46 -1.01
C CYS A 57 -15.60 -8.04 -0.71
N SER A 58 -16.36 -7.30 0.11
CA SER A 58 -16.03 -5.93 0.47
C SER A 58 -14.84 -5.88 1.45
N ILE A 59 -13.89 -5.01 1.10
CA ILE A 59 -12.55 -4.88 1.69
C ILE A 59 -12.65 -4.22 3.07
N PRO A 60 -12.03 -4.83 4.10
CA PRO A 60 -10.91 -4.11 4.71
C PRO A 60 -9.57 -4.76 4.41
N MET A 61 -9.52 -6.03 3.97
CA MET A 61 -8.26 -6.74 3.77
C MET A 61 -8.36 -7.64 2.54
N ASN A 62 -7.41 -7.51 1.60
CA ASN A 62 -7.31 -8.24 0.32
C ASN A 62 -7.01 -9.75 0.48
N GLN A 63 -7.55 -10.34 1.53
CA GLN A 63 -7.33 -11.71 1.96
C GLN A 63 -8.62 -12.51 1.99
N THR A 64 -9.77 -11.87 1.78
CA THR A 64 -11.05 -12.60 1.68
C THR A 64 -11.40 -12.90 0.24
N VAL A 65 -11.95 -14.09 0.02
CA VAL A 65 -12.43 -14.59 -1.27
C VAL A 65 -13.83 -15.13 -1.09
N TRP A 66 -14.68 -14.91 -2.09
CA TRP A 66 -16.01 -15.50 -2.09
C TRP A 66 -15.88 -17.00 -2.27
N PHE A 67 -16.45 -17.79 -1.35
CA PHE A 67 -16.43 -19.24 -1.43
C PHE A 67 -17.84 -19.78 -1.68
N GLU A 68 -18.10 -20.23 -2.91
CA GLU A 68 -19.42 -20.70 -3.35
C GLU A 68 -20.06 -21.73 -2.42
N ARG A 69 -19.27 -22.61 -1.78
CA ARG A 69 -19.80 -23.67 -0.92
C ARG A 69 -20.45 -23.13 0.34
N THR A 70 -19.87 -22.10 0.95
CA THR A 70 -20.44 -21.45 2.14
C THR A 70 -21.33 -20.27 1.78
N SER A 71 -21.22 -19.74 0.55
CA SER A 71 -21.84 -18.47 0.16
C SER A 71 -21.42 -17.32 1.10
N GLU A 72 -20.16 -17.35 1.54
CA GLU A 72 -19.56 -16.38 2.44
C GLU A 72 -18.17 -15.92 1.93
N CYS A 73 -17.68 -14.84 2.51
CA CYS A 73 -16.33 -14.33 2.27
C CYS A 73 -15.35 -14.95 3.26
N GLU A 74 -14.44 -15.76 2.75
CA GLU A 74 -13.54 -16.59 3.53
C GLU A 74 -12.09 -16.11 3.41
N THR A 75 -11.31 -16.27 4.47
CA THR A 75 -9.92 -15.82 4.48
C THR A 75 -9.01 -16.83 3.76
N LEU A 76 -8.30 -16.38 2.73
CA LEU A 76 -7.24 -17.13 2.07
C LEU A 76 -6.11 -17.46 3.04
N LEU A 77 -5.51 -18.62 2.84
CA LEU A 77 -4.44 -19.22 3.64
C LEU A 77 -4.77 -19.44 5.11
N ALA A 78 -6.06 -19.36 5.45
CA ALA A 78 -6.58 -19.86 6.71
C ALA A 78 -7.20 -21.24 6.48
N LYS A 79 -7.52 -21.93 7.58
CA LYS A 79 -8.36 -23.13 7.51
C LYS A 79 -9.70 -22.83 6.84
N GLY A 80 -10.35 -21.73 7.23
CA GLY A 80 -11.66 -21.34 6.73
C GLY A 80 -12.67 -22.51 6.79
N PRO A 81 -13.43 -22.77 5.71
CA PRO A 81 -14.41 -23.84 5.64
C PRO A 81 -13.81 -25.20 5.26
N CYS A 82 -12.48 -25.30 5.22
CA CYS A 82 -11.76 -26.53 4.83
C CYS A 82 -11.59 -27.49 6.01
N GLU A 83 -11.24 -28.74 5.68
CA GLU A 83 -11.02 -29.79 6.67
C GLU A 83 -9.77 -29.53 7.51
N THR A 84 -9.62 -30.25 8.63
CA THR A 84 -8.43 -30.14 9.46
C THR A 84 -7.18 -30.57 8.68
N GLY A 85 -6.18 -29.69 8.59
CA GLY A 85 -4.96 -29.90 7.80
C GLY A 85 -5.03 -29.37 6.37
N GLU A 86 -6.19 -28.83 5.96
CA GLU A 86 -6.37 -28.13 4.69
C GLU A 86 -6.49 -26.64 4.90
N TRP A 87 -6.00 -25.89 3.92
CA TRP A 87 -6.13 -24.43 3.87
C TRP A 87 -6.96 -24.05 2.66
N LEU A 88 -7.69 -22.94 2.79
CA LEU A 88 -8.35 -22.30 1.68
C LEU A 88 -7.30 -21.54 0.87
N VAL A 89 -7.01 -22.00 -0.35
CA VAL A 89 -6.03 -21.39 -1.26
C VAL A 89 -6.70 -21.06 -2.58
N MET A 90 -6.03 -20.29 -3.42
CA MET A 90 -6.40 -20.14 -4.81
C MET A 90 -5.91 -21.33 -5.63
N SER A 91 -6.70 -21.74 -6.62
CA SER A 91 -6.28 -22.73 -7.61
C SER A 91 -5.04 -22.28 -8.38
N GLU A 92 -4.32 -23.23 -8.99
CA GLU A 92 -3.11 -22.94 -9.78
C GLU A 92 -3.38 -22.01 -10.98
N ASP A 93 -4.57 -22.12 -11.58
CA ASP A 93 -5.06 -21.22 -12.64
C ASP A 93 -5.58 -19.88 -12.11
N ARG A 94 -5.63 -19.73 -10.78
CA ARG A 94 -5.91 -18.48 -10.08
C ARG A 94 -7.36 -18.00 -10.21
N LEU A 95 -8.26 -18.88 -10.67
CA LEU A 95 -9.64 -18.53 -11.01
C LEU A 95 -10.63 -18.76 -9.87
N LYS A 96 -10.35 -19.69 -8.94
CA LYS A 96 -11.28 -20.03 -7.86
C LYS A 96 -10.57 -20.42 -6.57
N PRO A 97 -11.17 -20.16 -5.40
CA PRO A 97 -10.70 -20.71 -4.15
C PRO A 97 -11.01 -22.21 -4.04
N ILE A 98 -10.08 -22.98 -3.48
CA ILE A 98 -10.16 -24.42 -3.26
C ILE A 98 -9.56 -24.77 -1.89
N CYS A 99 -10.01 -25.89 -1.32
CA CYS A 99 -9.33 -26.48 -0.16
C CYS A 99 -8.17 -27.34 -0.66
N LYS A 100 -6.97 -27.11 -0.14
CA LYS A 100 -5.74 -27.85 -0.47
C LYS A 100 -5.05 -28.26 0.83
N LYS A 101 -4.59 -29.51 0.89
CA LYS A 101 -3.75 -29.99 2.00
C LYS A 101 -2.45 -29.19 2.05
N ALA A 102 -2.09 -28.71 3.24
CA ALA A 102 -0.83 -28.01 3.42
C ALA A 102 0.34 -28.99 3.29
N ALA A 103 1.21 -28.77 2.30
CA ALA A 103 2.38 -29.61 2.07
C ALA A 103 3.43 -29.48 3.19
N CYS A 104 3.49 -28.31 3.84
CA CYS A 104 4.42 -28.01 4.91
C CYS A 104 3.70 -27.42 6.12
N LYS A 105 4.24 -27.66 7.32
CA LYS A 105 3.75 -27.04 8.55
C LYS A 105 4.25 -25.59 8.64
N PHE A 106 3.32 -24.64 8.74
CA PHE A 106 3.62 -23.23 8.99
C PHE A 106 4.52 -23.06 10.25
N PRO A 107 5.54 -22.18 10.25
CA PRO A 107 5.88 -21.15 9.26
C PRO A 107 6.77 -21.61 8.09
N SER A 108 6.72 -22.89 7.71
CA SER A 108 7.39 -23.42 6.52
C SER A 108 6.43 -23.53 5.34
N VAL A 109 6.95 -23.37 4.13
CA VAL A 109 6.20 -23.44 2.87
C VAL A 109 6.89 -24.38 1.90
N HIS A 110 6.13 -24.97 0.99
CA HIS A 110 6.68 -25.83 -0.04
C HIS A 110 7.34 -24.96 -1.11
N PHE A 111 8.64 -25.11 -1.31
CA PHE A 111 9.45 -24.32 -2.25
C PHE A 111 10.54 -25.22 -2.85
N ASN A 112 10.58 -25.33 -4.18
CA ASN A 112 11.51 -26.20 -4.91
C ASN A 112 11.58 -27.63 -4.31
N ASP A 113 10.44 -28.31 -4.21
CA ASP A 113 10.30 -29.68 -3.69
C ASP A 113 10.75 -29.90 -2.23
N THR A 114 10.89 -28.83 -1.45
CA THR A 114 11.30 -28.89 -0.04
C THR A 114 10.49 -27.95 0.85
N CYS A 115 10.47 -28.18 2.16
CA CYS A 115 9.87 -27.25 3.11
C CYS A 115 10.92 -26.22 3.57
N VAL A 116 10.68 -24.95 3.25
CA VAL A 116 11.56 -23.83 3.60
C VAL A 116 10.84 -22.84 4.51
N GLN A 117 11.56 -22.22 5.44
CA GLN A 117 10.98 -21.20 6.32
C GLN A 117 10.55 -19.96 5.51
N VAL A 118 9.40 -19.38 5.85
CA VAL A 118 9.06 -18.03 5.38
C VAL A 118 10.14 -17.05 5.87
N ARG A 119 10.49 -16.09 5.02
CA ARG A 119 11.58 -15.13 5.15
C ARG A 119 13.00 -15.70 4.99
N ASP A 120 13.16 -16.97 4.60
CA ASP A 120 14.48 -17.50 4.25
C ASP A 120 15.08 -16.69 3.08
N THR A 121 16.32 -16.24 3.24
CA THR A 121 17.02 -15.41 2.25
C THR A 121 18.06 -16.19 1.44
N SER A 122 18.42 -17.41 1.88
CA SER A 122 19.42 -18.26 1.23
C SER A 122 18.89 -18.88 -0.07
N GLN A 123 17.58 -19.05 -0.16
CA GLN A 123 16.89 -19.66 -1.30
C GLN A 123 16.50 -18.65 -2.39
N CYS A 124 16.72 -17.35 -2.16
CA CYS A 124 16.26 -16.27 -3.04
C CYS A 124 17.38 -15.31 -3.45
N PRO A 125 17.22 -14.58 -4.58
CA PRO A 125 18.15 -13.54 -4.99
C PRO A 125 18.32 -12.42 -3.94
N GLN A 126 19.38 -11.63 -4.10
CA GLN A 126 19.65 -10.50 -3.20
C GLN A 126 18.45 -9.54 -3.10
N GLY A 127 18.12 -9.14 -1.87
CA GLY A 127 16.98 -8.25 -1.59
C GLY A 127 15.63 -8.95 -1.56
N MET A 128 15.59 -10.27 -1.76
CA MET A 128 14.39 -11.10 -1.70
C MET A 128 14.45 -12.10 -0.54
N HIS A 129 13.29 -12.68 -0.24
CA HIS A 129 13.15 -13.82 0.66
C HIS A 129 12.03 -14.75 0.21
N VAL A 130 11.94 -15.94 0.80
CA VAL A 130 10.82 -16.86 0.59
C VAL A 130 9.57 -16.28 1.24
N THR A 131 8.50 -16.13 0.47
CA THR A 131 7.15 -15.81 0.95
C THR A 131 6.21 -16.96 0.62
N LEU A 132 5.12 -17.04 1.37
CA LEU A 132 3.97 -17.84 0.98
C LEU A 132 3.19 -17.10 -0.13
N THR A 133 2.63 -17.84 -1.07
CA THR A 133 1.72 -17.35 -2.11
C THR A 133 0.31 -17.85 -1.85
N GLU A 134 -0.65 -17.26 -2.56
CA GLU A 134 -2.07 -17.49 -2.40
C GLU A 134 -2.53 -18.86 -2.90
N THR A 135 -1.67 -19.57 -3.63
CA THR A 135 -1.87 -20.99 -4.00
C THR A 135 -1.36 -21.95 -2.92
N GLY A 136 -0.80 -21.43 -1.82
CA GLY A 136 -0.21 -22.22 -0.74
C GLY A 136 1.25 -22.62 -0.98
N GLU A 137 1.85 -22.20 -2.10
CA GLU A 137 3.23 -22.50 -2.47
C GLU A 137 4.18 -21.37 -2.07
N GLY A 138 5.47 -21.68 -1.93
CA GLY A 138 6.54 -20.71 -1.73
C GLY A 138 6.92 -20.00 -3.02
N ALA A 139 7.30 -18.73 -2.91
CA ALA A 139 7.94 -17.97 -3.99
C ALA A 139 8.94 -16.96 -3.43
N CYS A 140 9.85 -16.46 -4.27
CA CYS A 140 10.70 -15.33 -3.91
C CYS A 140 9.99 -14.00 -4.13
N ASP A 141 9.90 -13.17 -3.09
CA ASP A 141 9.38 -11.79 -3.15
C ASP A 141 10.37 -10.83 -2.47
N CYS A 142 10.23 -9.53 -2.72
CA CYS A 142 11.04 -8.51 -2.08
C CYS A 142 10.93 -8.59 -0.55
N LYS A 143 12.06 -8.43 0.13
CA LYS A 143 12.10 -8.26 1.59
C LYS A 143 11.22 -7.07 2.01
N PRO A 144 10.79 -7.01 3.27
CA PRO A 144 10.07 -5.85 3.76
C PRO A 144 10.84 -4.56 3.53
N ALA A 145 10.12 -3.47 3.29
CA ALA A 145 10.68 -2.16 2.90
C ALA A 145 11.54 -2.16 1.60
N HIS A 146 11.54 -3.23 0.83
CA HIS A 146 12.15 -3.28 -0.50
C HIS A 146 11.09 -3.18 -1.60
N VAL A 147 11.51 -2.70 -2.77
CA VAL A 147 10.64 -2.55 -3.93
C VAL A 147 11.27 -3.14 -5.18
N TYR A 148 10.42 -3.68 -6.05
CA TYR A 148 10.84 -4.16 -7.37
C TYR A 148 11.35 -3.02 -8.24
N TRP A 149 12.46 -3.27 -8.91
CA TRP A 149 13.04 -2.41 -9.92
C TRP A 149 13.23 -3.19 -11.23
N LYS A 150 12.50 -2.75 -12.26
CA LYS A 150 12.54 -3.30 -13.61
C LYS A 150 12.28 -2.16 -14.61
N PRO A 151 13.29 -1.33 -14.92
CA PRO A 151 13.09 -0.12 -15.70
C PRO A 151 12.80 -0.44 -17.17
N LYS A 152 13.24 -1.60 -17.67
CA LYS A 152 12.85 -2.12 -18.99
C LYS A 152 12.20 -3.50 -18.88
N PRO A 153 11.24 -3.84 -19.77
CA PRO A 153 10.60 -5.17 -19.78
C PRO A 153 11.56 -6.34 -19.89
N THR A 154 12.72 -6.13 -20.52
CA THR A 154 13.78 -7.11 -20.73
C THR A 154 14.70 -7.30 -19.52
N ASP A 155 14.67 -6.40 -18.54
CA ASP A 155 15.55 -6.47 -17.38
C ASP A 155 15.08 -7.54 -16.41
N LYS A 156 16.02 -8.20 -15.72
CA LYS A 156 15.68 -9.07 -14.60
C LYS A 156 15.16 -8.22 -13.44
N GLU A 157 14.09 -8.68 -12.80
CA GLU A 157 13.56 -8.05 -11.61
C GLU A 157 14.56 -8.13 -10.45
N LYS A 158 14.79 -6.99 -9.80
CA LYS A 158 15.64 -6.88 -8.61
C LYS A 158 14.88 -6.14 -7.52
N CYS A 159 15.18 -6.44 -6.27
CA CYS A 159 14.60 -5.76 -5.13
C CYS A 159 15.63 -4.84 -4.47
N PHE A 160 15.25 -3.60 -4.20
CA PHE A 160 16.11 -2.62 -3.55
C PHE A 160 15.41 -1.99 -2.36
N PRO A 161 16.13 -1.71 -1.27
CA PRO A 161 15.56 -1.02 -0.11
C PRO A 161 15.12 0.39 -0.49
N LEU A 162 13.96 0.80 0.03
CA LEU A 162 13.48 2.17 -0.10
C LEU A 162 14.38 3.13 0.69
N PHE A 163 14.39 4.38 0.23
CA PHE A 163 15.17 5.47 0.80
C PHE A 163 16.68 5.18 0.86
N ARG A 164 17.17 4.29 0.00
CA ARG A 164 18.58 4.02 -0.29
C ARG A 164 18.85 4.30 -1.75
N ARG A 165 20.12 4.47 -2.13
CA ARG A 165 20.53 4.75 -3.51
C ARG A 165 20.04 3.67 -4.48
N GLY A 166 20.27 2.40 -4.15
CA GLY A 166 19.88 1.28 -5.02
C GLY A 166 20.40 1.48 -6.47
N PRO A 167 19.53 1.45 -7.49
CA PRO A 167 19.89 1.65 -8.89
C PRO A 167 19.93 3.12 -9.32
N CYS A 168 19.65 4.07 -8.42
CA CYS A 168 19.59 5.50 -8.73
C CYS A 168 20.98 6.11 -8.88
N LYS A 169 21.03 7.32 -9.46
CA LYS A 169 22.29 8.07 -9.61
C LYS A 169 22.81 8.54 -8.25
N GLU A 170 24.02 9.09 -8.24
CA GLU A 170 24.53 9.78 -7.08
C GLU A 170 23.59 10.92 -6.65
N HIS A 171 23.46 11.14 -5.35
CA HIS A 171 22.50 12.08 -4.75
C HIS A 171 21.03 11.80 -5.12
N GLU A 172 20.70 10.55 -5.43
CA GLU A 172 19.34 10.08 -5.58
C GLU A 172 19.11 8.82 -4.74
N PHE A 173 17.85 8.61 -4.38
CA PHE A 173 17.38 7.44 -3.64
C PHE A 173 16.04 6.96 -4.18
N LEU A 174 15.80 5.68 -3.97
CA LEU A 174 14.64 4.98 -4.46
C LEU A 174 13.44 5.25 -3.56
N VAL A 175 12.36 5.75 -4.14
CA VAL A 175 11.10 5.98 -3.42
C VAL A 175 9.94 5.34 -4.16
N PHE A 176 8.89 4.99 -3.41
CA PHE A 176 7.62 4.64 -4.00
C PHE A 176 6.63 5.80 -3.92
N SER A 177 6.04 6.14 -5.06
CA SER A 177 4.97 7.14 -5.12
C SER A 177 3.63 6.44 -5.02
N LYS A 178 2.89 6.64 -3.92
CA LYS A 178 1.52 6.14 -3.75
C LYS A 178 0.55 6.66 -4.83
N THR A 179 0.71 7.92 -5.23
CA THR A 179 -0.15 8.56 -6.24
C THR A 179 0.03 7.94 -7.63
N SER A 180 1.26 7.92 -8.14
CA SER A 180 1.54 7.35 -9.47
C SER A 180 1.64 5.83 -9.46
N ARG A 181 1.75 5.27 -8.25
CA ARG A 181 1.87 3.86 -7.99
C ARG A 181 3.10 3.23 -8.66
N LYS A 182 4.18 4.00 -8.73
CA LYS A 182 5.43 3.66 -9.40
C LYS A 182 6.60 3.88 -8.46
N VAL A 183 7.62 3.05 -8.64
CA VAL A 183 8.94 3.24 -8.05
C VAL A 183 9.70 4.24 -8.92
N ARG A 184 10.38 5.21 -8.29
CA ARG A 184 11.18 6.22 -8.98
C ARG A 184 12.39 6.63 -8.17
N CYS A 185 13.41 7.13 -8.85
CA CYS A 185 14.49 7.86 -8.21
C CYS A 185 14.03 9.30 -7.92
N THR A 186 14.40 9.81 -6.76
CA THR A 186 14.20 11.21 -6.40
C THR A 186 15.47 11.76 -5.78
N HIS A 187 15.66 13.08 -5.81
CA HIS A 187 16.88 13.70 -5.30
C HIS A 187 16.97 13.61 -3.77
N ASN A 188 18.15 13.24 -3.26
CA ASN A 188 18.55 13.27 -1.86
C ASN A 188 19.88 14.00 -1.71
N ARG A 189 19.89 15.08 -0.93
CA ARG A 189 21.14 15.82 -0.63
C ARG A 189 21.97 15.18 0.48
N CYS A 190 21.48 14.12 1.10
CA CYS A 190 22.17 13.40 2.15
C CYS A 190 22.98 12.22 1.60
N PRO A 191 24.04 11.78 2.31
CA PRO A 191 24.72 10.53 2.02
C PRO A 191 23.76 9.33 1.98
N ASP A 192 24.14 8.26 1.28
CA ASP A 192 23.33 7.04 1.22
C ASP A 192 23.08 6.48 2.63
N GLY A 193 21.85 6.04 2.89
CA GLY A 193 21.41 5.64 4.23
C GLY A 193 20.99 6.77 5.16
N GLN A 194 20.99 8.02 4.69
CA GLN A 194 20.50 9.16 5.44
C GLN A 194 19.41 9.89 4.66
N VAL A 195 18.48 10.52 5.37
CA VAL A 195 17.36 11.26 4.79
C VAL A 195 17.19 12.60 5.47
N LYS A 196 16.63 13.55 4.74
CA LYS A 196 16.26 14.87 5.27
C LYS A 196 14.74 14.93 5.50
N PRO A 197 14.25 14.90 6.76
CA PRO A 197 12.83 15.08 7.04
C PRO A 197 12.34 16.45 6.56
N ARG A 198 11.06 16.56 6.22
CA ARG A 198 10.45 17.79 5.67
C ARG A 198 10.65 19.07 6.50
N ARG A 199 10.99 18.95 7.78
CA ARG A 199 11.12 20.08 8.73
C ARG A 199 12.53 20.25 9.32
N SER A 200 13.51 19.49 8.84
CA SER A 200 14.87 19.54 9.39
C SER A 200 15.87 19.84 8.30
N ASP A 201 16.86 20.69 8.59
CA ASP A 201 18.01 20.90 7.72
C ASP A 201 19.08 19.80 7.82
N GLN A 202 18.94 18.92 8.81
CA GLN A 202 19.91 17.88 9.14
C GLN A 202 19.63 16.56 8.41
N CYS A 203 20.70 15.92 7.93
CA CYS A 203 20.65 14.54 7.47
C CYS A 203 20.60 13.58 8.64
N ILE A 204 19.59 12.71 8.66
CA ILE A 204 19.34 11.76 9.74
C ILE A 204 19.55 10.35 9.21
N PRO A 205 20.36 9.53 9.89
CA PRO A 205 20.58 8.15 9.48
C PRO A 205 19.33 7.29 9.71
N LEU A 206 19.06 6.41 8.76
CA LEU A 206 18.04 5.38 8.89
C LEU A 206 18.52 4.27 9.82
N ASP A 207 17.58 3.63 10.51
CA ASP A 207 17.76 2.42 11.31
C ASP A 207 18.83 2.57 12.42
N THR A 208 19.03 3.79 12.93
CA THR A 208 20.05 4.11 13.95
C THR A 208 19.40 4.43 15.31
N PRO A 209 19.75 3.70 16.39
CA PRO A 209 19.15 3.84 17.74
C PRO A 209 19.24 5.24 18.34
N ASP A 210 20.34 5.95 18.13
CA ASP A 210 20.59 7.26 18.73
C ASP A 210 20.08 8.43 17.88
N GLY A 211 19.14 8.14 16.97
CA GLY A 211 18.52 9.13 16.09
C GLY A 211 17.46 10.00 16.79
N PRO A 212 16.89 10.99 16.08
CA PRO A 212 15.86 11.88 16.61
C PRO A 212 14.55 11.16 16.99
N CYS A 213 14.37 9.90 16.59
CA CYS A 213 13.23 9.10 17.02
C CYS A 213 13.37 8.64 18.49
N ASN A 214 14.58 8.50 19.01
CA ASN A 214 14.80 8.05 20.40
C ASN A 214 14.18 8.99 21.43
N THR A 215 14.08 10.29 21.11
CA THR A 215 13.42 11.30 21.96
C THR A 215 11.89 11.20 21.93
N ILE A 216 11.33 10.61 20.88
CA ILE A 216 9.88 10.35 20.75
C ILE A 216 9.51 9.08 21.50
N GLN A 217 10.27 8.01 21.26
CA GLN A 217 10.10 6.74 21.96
C GLN A 217 11.48 6.11 22.18
N PRO A 218 11.85 5.79 23.44
CA PRO A 218 13.12 5.15 23.75
C PRO A 218 13.32 3.86 22.94
N GLY A 219 14.48 3.73 22.29
CA GLY A 219 14.83 2.59 21.44
C GLY A 219 14.13 2.58 20.07
N SER A 220 13.45 3.66 19.68
CA SER A 220 12.90 3.81 18.34
C SER A 220 13.88 4.45 17.36
N VAL A 221 13.80 4.03 16.11
CA VAL A 221 14.66 4.46 15.01
C VAL A 221 13.82 5.03 13.88
N LEU A 222 14.43 5.90 13.07
CA LEU A 222 13.82 6.33 11.82
C LEU A 222 13.95 5.19 10.81
N THR A 223 12.83 4.57 10.44
CA THR A 223 12.81 3.43 9.53
C THR A 223 11.71 3.59 8.49
N VAL A 224 11.61 2.61 7.59
CA VAL A 224 10.56 2.55 6.58
C VAL A 224 9.44 1.67 7.10
N ASN A 225 8.24 2.21 7.14
CA ASN A 225 7.06 1.42 7.44
C ASN A 225 6.82 0.40 6.32
N GLU A 226 6.84 -0.88 6.64
CA GLU A 226 6.71 -1.97 5.65
C GLU A 226 5.36 -1.98 4.92
N THR A 227 4.32 -1.41 5.54
CA THR A 227 2.97 -1.35 4.97
C THR A 227 2.77 -0.07 4.15
N THR A 228 3.12 1.08 4.71
CA THR A 228 2.88 2.38 4.05
C THR A 228 4.00 2.78 3.12
N MET A 229 5.18 2.15 3.22
CA MET A 229 6.39 2.43 2.44
C MET A 229 6.85 3.90 2.59
N GLU A 230 6.55 4.49 3.74
CA GLU A 230 6.93 5.85 4.13
C GLU A 230 7.85 5.80 5.35
N LEU A 231 8.59 6.88 5.58
CA LEU A 231 9.43 7.03 6.76
C LEU A 231 8.57 7.27 8.00
N ASN A 232 8.88 6.56 9.09
CA ASN A 232 8.30 6.80 10.41
C ASN A 232 9.30 6.46 11.52
N CYS A 233 9.03 6.94 12.73
CA CYS A 233 9.68 6.42 13.93
C CYS A 233 8.97 5.14 14.34
N ALA A 234 9.72 4.06 14.51
CA ALA A 234 9.22 2.78 15.02
C ALA A 234 10.28 2.16 15.94
N PRO A 235 9.90 1.26 16.86
CA PRO A 235 10.87 0.49 17.63
C PRO A 235 11.91 -0.11 16.69
N ALA A 236 13.20 -0.03 17.04
CA ALA A 236 14.23 -0.77 16.32
C ALA A 236 13.73 -2.21 16.19
N LEU A 237 13.59 -2.69 14.95
CA LEU A 237 13.13 -4.05 14.67
C LEU A 237 14.24 -5.03 15.10
N GLY A 238 14.46 -5.18 16.41
CA GLY A 238 15.19 -6.29 16.97
C GLY A 238 14.29 -7.51 16.82
N ASN A 239 14.57 -8.37 15.83
CA ASN A 239 13.96 -9.68 15.62
C ASN A 239 12.54 -9.84 16.19
N ARG A 240 11.62 -8.92 15.88
CA ARG A 240 10.22 -9.08 16.28
C ARG A 240 9.58 -10.06 15.31
N HIS A 241 9.83 -11.33 15.60
CA HIS A 241 9.05 -12.47 15.15
C HIS A 241 7.64 -12.35 15.74
N ILE A 242 6.81 -11.50 15.15
CA ILE A 242 5.37 -11.67 15.31
C ILE A 242 5.01 -12.81 14.36
N ILE A 243 5.05 -14.03 14.92
CA ILE A 243 4.47 -15.23 14.33
C ILE A 243 2.96 -15.12 14.54
N GLU A 244 2.32 -14.21 13.80
CA GLU A 244 0.91 -14.37 13.48
C GLU A 244 0.85 -15.08 12.13
N ALA A 245 -0.11 -15.99 12.00
CA ALA A 245 -0.40 -16.77 10.79
C ALA A 245 -0.43 -15.86 9.54
N PRO A 246 -0.14 -16.40 8.34
CA PRO A 246 0.27 -15.59 7.19
C PRO A 246 -0.87 -14.68 6.72
N LEU A 247 -0.77 -13.40 7.04
CA LEU A 247 -1.48 -12.35 6.33
C LEU A 247 -0.96 -12.33 4.88
N LEU A 248 -1.60 -13.08 3.98
CA LEU A 248 -1.04 -13.17 2.64
C LEU A 248 -1.24 -11.90 1.80
N ASN A 249 -0.08 -11.47 1.31
CA ASN A 249 0.20 -10.75 0.08
C ASN A 249 -0.60 -11.30 -1.11
N CYS A 250 -1.42 -10.43 -1.69
CA CYS A 250 -1.90 -10.39 -3.07
C CYS A 250 -2.41 -11.63 -3.79
N SER A 251 -3.64 -11.49 -4.29
CA SER A 251 -4.32 -12.45 -5.15
C SER A 251 -3.49 -12.86 -6.35
N PRO A 252 -3.81 -13.99 -6.96
CA PRO A 252 -2.92 -14.51 -7.93
C PRO A 252 -2.96 -13.76 -9.26
N GLY A 253 -1.85 -13.76 -9.99
CA GLY A 253 -1.60 -12.87 -11.10
C GLY A 253 -1.37 -11.44 -10.65
N SER A 254 -1.35 -11.17 -9.34
CA SER A 254 -1.14 -9.83 -8.78
C SER A 254 0.19 -9.72 -8.05
N ARG A 255 0.82 -8.56 -8.16
CA ARG A 255 1.98 -8.17 -7.36
C ARG A 255 1.57 -7.10 -6.36
N ARG A 256 2.27 -7.02 -5.22
CA ARG A 256 2.20 -5.83 -4.38
C ARG A 256 2.70 -4.67 -5.21
N ASP A 257 1.83 -3.69 -5.44
CA ASP A 257 2.32 -2.36 -5.68
C ASP A 257 3.09 -1.91 -4.43
N ALA A 258 3.98 -0.95 -4.59
CA ALA A 258 4.77 -0.52 -3.45
C ALA A 258 4.00 0.41 -2.48
N ALA A 259 2.66 0.43 -2.51
CA ALA A 259 1.79 0.91 -1.44
C ALA A 259 1.30 -0.26 -0.57
N GLY A 260 1.81 -1.47 -0.83
CA GLY A 260 1.35 -2.70 -0.20
C GLY A 260 0.01 -3.19 -0.73
N LYS A 261 -0.58 -2.58 -1.78
CA LYS A 261 -1.86 -3.01 -2.35
C LYS A 261 -1.64 -3.95 -3.53
N CYS A 262 -2.55 -4.89 -3.66
CA CYS A 262 -2.44 -5.98 -4.59
C CYS A 262 -2.99 -5.60 -5.96
N ARG A 263 -2.21 -5.84 -7.01
CA ARG A 263 -2.61 -5.51 -8.39
C ARG A 263 -2.21 -6.55 -9.38
N LYS A 264 -3.14 -6.88 -10.28
CA LYS A 264 -2.87 -7.72 -11.44
C LYS A 264 -1.64 -7.20 -12.19
N SER A 265 -0.66 -8.07 -12.37
CA SER A 265 0.50 -7.88 -13.22
C SER A 265 -0.02 -7.69 -14.64
N ILE A 266 0.13 -6.49 -15.18
CA ILE A 266 -0.10 -6.25 -16.60
C ILE A 266 1.10 -6.87 -17.31
N ILE A 267 0.91 -8.07 -17.85
CA ILE A 267 1.73 -8.60 -18.95
C ILE A 267 1.30 -7.84 -20.21
#